data_AF-A0A7S7NYU1-F1
#
_entry.id   AF-A0A7S7NYU1-F1
#
_cell.length_a   1.000
_cell.length_b   1.000
_cell.length_c   1.000
_cell.angle_alpha   90.00
_cell.angle_beta   90.00
_cell.angle_gamma   90.00
#
_symmetry.space_group_name_H-M   'P 1'
#
loop_
_entity.id
_entity.type
_entity.pdbx_description
1 polymer ?
#
loop_
_entity_poly.entity_id
_entity_poly.type
_entity_poly.pdbx_seq_one_letter_code
_entity_poly.pdbx_strand_id
1 'polypeptide(L)'
;MLWPTVAYPVPENTVINAAASKIESGKLTVYSLVPFQKLFAVGDIIQLRYANSTATGGPGCSGAAGNALTERYTIESFPDPYTAVIDVSSAGLSDGAYTCSYMNPAITALTVSGGTATMTTGSKHFMEVGRVFVLFNTPDPALNGRTCVVKEIVDEKTVRFTAAVADGIYTASMMYYRDTKRGSGLPDLNTSYPTFRPPNATNDGAHVYNLDFSNPVRVSNGQPHTGWAWDLNGDPVLLQQISQPNWSAAQVDTFGFTNIYTGVYTPLFLHADFNYEATAMHQSRFYDRSIRGWGLFKLANRSTAKSPIRDQVLLVELKHYKEHPEIWRVGNIHNDYGCTTSPAEELYKINGCSPSKPYDTEAQLSLSRDGLSYYWSGLWPNGSVAINVYRGNIPLRVKTKGSFAPTEVTGTGAVVSYIAPTADSTCTVTTSEHDDYSDPVETDVPAAGDTQLRTFVIGASVALAPNTAYYSKISCVWNPADPNAVSREDIAGSFTTSGDTELRARRPTPERR
;
A
#
# COMPACT_ATOMS: atom_id res chain seq x y z
N MET A 1 7.97 17.59 -16.22
CA MET A 1 8.49 17.03 -14.94
C MET A 1 7.44 16.22 -14.22
N LEU A 2 7.56 14.91 -14.28
CA LEU A 2 7.11 14.03 -13.21
C LEU A 2 8.39 13.33 -12.76
N TRP A 3 8.77 13.58 -11.51
CA TRP A 3 10.02 13.08 -10.95
C TRP A 3 10.12 11.56 -11.22
N PRO A 4 11.27 11.01 -11.64
CA PRO A 4 11.53 9.61 -11.35
C PRO A 4 11.40 9.51 -9.85
N THR A 5 10.42 8.73 -9.40
CA THR A 5 10.30 8.32 -8.03
C THR A 5 11.54 7.46 -7.75
N VAL A 6 12.68 8.12 -7.48
CA VAL A 6 13.61 7.65 -6.45
C VAL A 6 12.69 7.14 -5.37
N ALA A 7 12.71 5.82 -5.12
CA ALA A 7 11.90 5.16 -4.11
C ALA A 7 11.74 6.17 -2.98
N TYR A 8 10.57 6.82 -2.84
CA TYR A 8 10.46 7.87 -1.84
C TYR A 8 10.62 7.07 -0.55
N PRO A 9 11.72 7.22 0.22
CA PRO A 9 11.54 7.00 1.63
C PRO A 9 10.40 7.97 1.94
N VAL A 10 9.30 7.47 2.49
CA VAL A 10 8.48 8.34 3.32
C VAL A 10 9.53 9.01 4.20
N PRO A 11 9.83 10.32 4.06
CA PRO A 11 10.85 10.92 4.88
C PRO A 11 10.35 10.62 6.28
N GLU A 12 11.14 9.90 7.05
CA GLU A 12 10.81 9.44 8.40
C GLU A 12 10.46 10.69 9.21
N ASN A 13 9.21 11.14 9.09
CA ASN A 13 8.63 12.04 10.02
C ASN A 13 8.53 11.14 11.23
N THR A 14 9.38 11.43 12.22
CA THR A 14 9.53 10.67 13.47
C THR A 14 8.22 10.58 14.26
N VAL A 15 7.18 11.27 13.76
CA VAL A 15 5.76 11.04 13.95
C VAL A 15 5.39 9.57 13.66
N ILE A 16 5.54 8.74 14.69
CA ILE A 16 4.80 7.50 14.76
C ILE A 16 3.36 7.85 15.13
N ASN A 17 2.43 7.72 14.18
CA ASN A 17 1.01 7.63 14.49
C ASN A 17 0.80 6.34 15.26
N ALA A 18 0.50 6.43 16.56
CA ALA A 18 0.13 5.24 17.30
C ALA A 18 -1.22 4.75 16.77
N ALA A 19 -1.27 3.53 16.26
CA ALA A 19 -2.51 2.91 15.79
C ALA A 19 -3.49 2.70 16.96
N ALA A 20 -2.96 2.46 18.15
CA ALA A 20 -3.68 2.40 19.41
C ALA A 20 -2.71 2.68 20.57
N SER A 21 -3.23 3.09 21.73
CA SER A 21 -2.45 3.07 22.96
C SER A 21 -3.31 2.77 24.20
N LYS A 22 -2.70 2.14 25.20
CA LYS A 22 -3.36 1.73 26.45
C LYS A 22 -2.46 2.06 27.63
N ILE A 23 -3.03 2.61 28.70
CA ILE A 23 -2.34 2.79 29.98
C ILE A 23 -2.80 1.71 30.95
N GLU A 24 -1.85 1.01 31.55
CA GLU A 24 -2.06 0.08 32.66
C GLU A 24 -0.96 0.25 33.70
N SER A 25 -1.33 0.53 34.95
CA SER A 25 -0.40 0.68 36.07
C SER A 25 0.73 1.68 35.79
N GLY A 26 0.39 2.81 35.14
CA GLY A 26 1.35 3.86 34.79
C GLY A 26 2.24 3.55 33.58
N LYS A 27 1.99 2.45 32.85
CA LYS A 27 2.71 2.11 31.61
C LYS A 27 1.83 2.34 30.40
N LEU A 28 2.32 3.14 29.45
CA LEU A 28 1.67 3.35 28.16
C LEU A 28 2.23 2.38 27.13
N THR A 29 1.38 1.49 26.61
CA THR A 29 1.70 0.64 25.47
C THR A 29 1.25 1.31 24.19
N VAL A 30 2.16 1.47 23.23
CA VAL A 30 1.94 2.17 21.96
C VAL A 30 2.22 1.22 20.80
N TYR A 31 1.32 1.18 19.82
CA TYR A 31 1.44 0.33 18.63
C TYR A 31 1.72 1.17 17.38
N SER A 32 2.63 0.70 16.52
CA SER A 32 3.06 1.41 15.31
C SER A 32 3.01 0.50 14.07
N LEU A 33 2.76 1.09 12.89
CA LEU A 33 2.92 0.38 11.61
C LEU A 33 4.38 0.30 11.16
N VAL A 34 5.28 1.05 11.80
CA VAL A 34 6.72 1.07 11.55
C VAL A 34 7.45 0.51 12.78
N PRO A 35 8.44 -0.38 12.63
CA PRO A 35 9.15 -0.91 13.78
C PRO A 35 9.81 0.18 14.63
N PHE A 36 9.48 0.26 15.92
CA PHE A 36 10.04 1.25 16.86
C PHE A 36 11.56 1.13 16.99
N GLN A 37 12.09 -0.09 16.96
CA GLN A 37 13.52 -0.37 17.08
C GLN A 37 14.37 0.25 15.96
N LYS A 38 13.75 0.66 14.84
CA LYS A 38 14.45 1.43 13.78
C LYS A 38 14.65 2.89 14.16
N LEU A 39 13.81 3.41 15.05
CA LEU A 39 13.69 4.83 15.35
C LEU A 39 14.15 5.18 16.76
N PHE A 40 14.04 4.24 17.70
CA PHE A 40 14.30 4.45 19.12
C PHE A 40 14.98 3.23 19.76
N ALA A 41 15.69 3.48 20.86
CA ALA A 41 16.27 2.48 21.74
C ALA A 41 15.57 2.46 23.11
N VAL A 42 15.71 1.35 23.85
CA VAL A 42 15.32 1.33 25.28
C VAL A 42 16.16 2.36 26.04
N GLY A 43 15.51 3.12 26.92
CA GLY A 43 16.12 4.23 27.65
C GLY A 43 16.06 5.57 26.92
N ASP A 44 15.64 5.60 25.66
CA ASP A 44 15.44 6.86 24.94
C ASP A 44 14.33 7.70 25.59
N ILE A 45 14.57 9.00 25.64
CA ILE A 45 13.62 9.97 26.17
C ILE A 45 12.83 10.58 25.01
N ILE A 46 11.55 10.31 25.01
CA ILE A 46 10.58 10.75 24.01
C ILE A 46 9.61 11.75 24.60
N GLN A 47 8.87 12.39 23.71
CA GLN A 47 7.73 13.21 24.04
C GLN A 47 6.51 12.70 23.28
N LEU A 48 5.38 12.65 23.98
CA LEU A 48 4.09 12.22 23.45
C LEU A 48 3.19 13.44 23.20
N ARG A 49 2.40 13.43 22.13
CA ARG A 49 1.37 14.45 21.88
C ARG A 49 0.10 13.87 21.24
N TYR A 50 -1.02 14.50 21.57
CA TYR A 50 -2.30 14.39 20.88
C TYR A 50 -2.39 15.26 19.63
N ALA A 51 -2.95 14.72 18.55
CA ALA A 51 -3.49 15.53 17.47
C ALA A 51 -4.85 16.10 17.92
N ASN A 52 -4.87 17.34 18.42
CA ASN A 52 -6.17 18.00 18.61
C ASN A 52 -6.73 18.36 17.22
N SER A 53 -7.85 17.73 16.84
CA SER A 53 -8.42 17.87 15.49
C SER A 53 -9.27 19.13 15.29
N THR A 54 -9.48 19.96 16.32
CA THR A 54 -10.14 21.26 16.13
C THR A 54 -9.58 22.30 17.10
N ALA A 55 -9.39 23.54 16.63
CA ALA A 55 -9.22 24.72 17.48
C ALA A 55 -10.30 24.67 18.60
N THR A 56 -10.00 24.69 19.89
CA THR A 56 -9.25 25.68 20.66
C THR A 56 -8.72 25.07 21.96
N GLY A 57 -7.42 25.21 22.23
CA GLY A 57 -6.82 25.23 23.58
C GLY A 57 -6.88 23.97 24.45
N GLY A 58 -5.89 23.08 24.31
CA GLY A 58 -5.56 22.06 25.32
C GLY A 58 -4.38 21.17 24.86
N PRO A 59 -3.32 20.95 25.67
CA PRO A 59 -2.20 20.09 25.28
C PRO A 59 -2.45 18.61 25.66
N GLY A 60 -1.80 17.66 24.97
CA GLY A 60 -1.58 16.26 25.43
C GLY A 60 -2.64 15.19 25.14
N CYS A 61 -2.24 13.89 25.19
CA CYS A 61 -3.08 12.71 24.91
C CYS A 61 -4.30 12.69 25.85
N SER A 62 -5.51 12.83 25.31
CA SER A 62 -6.72 12.88 26.14
C SER A 62 -7.24 11.46 26.42
N GLY A 63 -7.17 11.05 27.68
CA GLY A 63 -8.18 10.17 28.29
C GLY A 63 -9.33 11.00 28.85
N ALA A 64 -10.35 10.37 29.43
CA ALA A 64 -11.54 11.04 29.97
C ALA A 64 -11.28 12.12 31.06
N ALA A 65 -10.03 12.32 31.49
CA ALA A 65 -9.66 13.14 32.65
C ALA A 65 -8.86 14.43 32.33
N GLY A 66 -8.73 14.87 31.08
CA GLY A 66 -8.22 16.23 30.77
C GLY A 66 -6.76 16.54 31.11
N ASN A 67 -5.95 15.55 31.52
CA ASN A 67 -4.53 15.73 31.79
C ASN A 67 -3.69 15.59 30.51
N ALA A 68 -2.78 16.55 30.32
CA ALA A 68 -1.97 16.69 29.13
C ALA A 68 -0.64 15.91 29.25
N LEU A 69 -0.45 14.82 28.49
CA LEU A 69 0.90 14.30 28.23
C LEU A 69 1.69 15.33 27.42
N THR A 70 2.56 16.09 28.08
CA THR A 70 3.54 16.99 27.45
C THR A 70 4.96 16.77 27.95
N GLU A 71 5.12 15.88 28.92
CA GLU A 71 6.40 15.63 29.57
C GLU A 71 7.28 14.69 28.74
N ARG A 72 8.49 14.51 29.28
CA ARG A 72 9.51 13.62 28.76
C ARG A 72 9.30 12.25 29.40
N TYR A 73 9.15 11.22 28.57
CA TYR A 73 8.93 9.85 29.03
C TYR A 73 10.03 8.94 28.51
N THR A 74 10.37 7.92 29.28
CA THR A 74 11.41 6.95 28.91
C THR A 74 10.77 5.71 28.30
N ILE A 75 11.32 5.24 27.18
CA ILE A 75 10.96 3.94 26.63
C ILE A 75 11.58 2.84 27.49
N GLU A 76 10.75 1.98 28.07
CA GLU A 76 11.22 0.89 28.95
C GLU A 76 11.53 -0.38 28.19
N SER A 77 10.72 -0.74 27.20
CA SER A 77 10.91 -1.98 26.45
C SER A 77 10.21 -1.94 25.08
N PHE A 78 10.66 -2.85 24.21
CA PHE A 78 9.99 -3.22 22.98
C PHE A 78 9.62 -4.70 23.06
N PRO A 79 8.40 -5.05 23.50
CA PRO A 79 7.96 -6.45 23.55
C PRO A 79 8.03 -7.15 22.19
N ASP A 80 7.83 -6.39 21.12
CA ASP A 80 8.00 -6.79 19.73
C ASP A 80 8.43 -5.56 18.89
N PRO A 81 8.80 -5.72 17.61
CA PRO A 81 9.28 -4.61 16.80
C PRO A 81 8.30 -3.44 16.65
N TYR A 82 6.98 -3.67 16.77
CA TYR A 82 5.90 -2.71 16.50
C TYR A 82 5.22 -2.19 17.76
N THR A 83 5.67 -2.62 18.94
CA THR A 83 5.12 -2.24 20.24
C THR A 83 6.19 -1.58 21.10
N ALA A 84 5.89 -0.41 21.68
CA ALA A 84 6.73 0.25 22.68
C ALA A 84 5.98 0.36 24.01
N VAL A 85 6.67 0.08 25.11
CA VAL A 85 6.16 0.31 26.47
C VAL A 85 6.91 1.50 27.06
N ILE A 86 6.16 2.50 27.53
CA ILE A 86 6.67 3.79 27.96
C ILE A 86 6.23 4.03 29.40
N ASP A 87 7.16 4.44 30.25
CA ASP A 87 6.81 4.82 31.62
C ASP A 87 6.16 6.21 31.62
N VAL A 88 4.87 6.25 31.93
CA VAL A 88 4.08 7.48 32.07
C VAL A 88 3.58 7.66 33.51
N SER A 89 4.17 6.95 34.47
CA SER A 89 3.75 6.99 35.89
C SER A 89 3.84 8.39 36.49
N SER A 90 4.77 9.24 36.03
CA SER A 90 4.88 10.64 36.45
C SER A 90 3.70 11.50 36.03
N ALA A 91 2.96 11.10 35.00
CA ALA A 91 1.89 11.90 34.42
C ALA A 91 0.56 11.84 35.20
N GLY A 92 0.45 10.98 36.22
CA GLY A 92 -0.76 10.83 37.02
C GLY A 92 -1.99 10.42 36.20
N LEU A 93 -1.78 9.67 35.12
CA LEU A 93 -2.87 9.19 34.25
C LEU A 93 -3.52 7.94 34.83
N SER A 94 -4.85 7.86 34.70
CA SER A 94 -5.61 6.65 35.06
C SER A 94 -5.48 5.58 33.99
N ASP A 95 -5.66 4.32 34.37
CA ASP A 95 -5.72 3.21 33.41
C ASP A 95 -6.86 3.39 32.40
N GLY A 96 -6.63 2.99 31.15
CA GLY A 96 -7.63 3.15 30.08
C GLY A 96 -7.05 3.16 28.67
N ALA A 97 -7.94 3.31 27.68
CA ALA A 97 -7.56 3.51 26.29
C ALA A 97 -7.24 4.98 26.03
N TYR A 98 -6.12 5.24 25.37
CA TYR A 98 -5.66 6.57 24.99
C TYR A 98 -5.39 6.59 23.49
N THR A 99 -5.56 7.75 22.87
CA THR A 99 -5.09 8.00 21.51
C THR A 99 -3.93 8.97 21.60
N CYS A 100 -2.73 8.51 21.28
CA CYS A 100 -1.55 9.36 21.11
C CYS A 100 -1.19 9.40 19.64
N SER A 101 -1.13 10.58 19.05
CA SER A 101 -0.91 10.71 17.61
C SER A 101 0.56 10.88 17.25
N TYR A 102 1.39 11.32 18.20
CA TYR A 102 2.77 11.70 17.92
C TYR A 102 3.73 11.27 19.02
N MET A 103 4.83 10.65 18.61
CA MET A 103 6.02 10.42 19.41
C MET A 103 7.18 11.18 18.76
N ASN A 104 7.95 11.96 19.51
CA ASN A 104 9.12 12.67 18.99
C ASN A 104 10.31 12.52 19.97
N PRO A 105 11.57 12.62 19.50
CA PRO A 105 12.72 12.83 20.36
C PRO A 105 12.50 14.06 21.26
N ALA A 106 12.59 13.89 22.58
CA ALA A 106 12.45 15.02 23.49
C ALA A 106 13.68 15.93 23.38
N ILE A 107 13.51 17.25 23.30
CA ILE A 107 14.64 18.18 23.41
C ILE A 107 15.12 18.15 24.86
N THR A 108 16.38 17.79 25.09
CA THR A 108 17.00 17.71 26.42
C THR A 108 17.80 18.97 26.76
N ALA A 109 18.38 19.62 25.75
CA ALA A 109 19.07 20.90 25.89
C ALA A 109 18.88 21.79 24.66
N LEU A 110 18.77 23.11 24.88
CA LEU A 110 18.80 24.13 23.84
C LEU A 110 19.65 25.30 24.34
N THR A 111 20.75 25.58 23.66
CA THR A 111 21.65 26.70 24.00
C THR A 111 21.83 27.58 22.78
N VAL A 112 21.92 28.90 22.98
CA VAL A 112 22.20 29.86 21.91
C VAL A 112 23.47 30.61 22.26
N SER A 113 24.41 30.67 21.32
CA SER A 113 25.60 31.51 21.43
C SER A 113 25.99 32.06 20.07
N GLY A 114 26.23 33.37 19.99
CA GLY A 114 26.66 34.05 18.77
C GLY A 114 25.66 33.89 17.60
N GLY A 115 24.35 33.89 17.91
CA GLY A 115 23.29 33.69 16.91
C GLY A 115 23.16 32.25 16.37
N THR A 116 23.86 31.30 16.97
CA THR A 116 23.76 29.87 16.65
C THR A 116 23.12 29.13 17.82
N ALA A 117 22.00 28.46 17.56
CA ALA A 117 21.38 27.55 18.50
C ALA A 117 21.97 26.14 18.33
N THR A 118 22.34 25.51 19.45
CA THR A 118 22.67 24.09 19.56
C THR A 118 21.56 23.38 20.32
N MET A 119 20.91 22.41 19.68
CA MET A 119 19.82 21.63 20.25
C MET A 119 20.22 20.16 20.36
N THR A 120 20.06 19.59 21.54
CA THR A 120 20.29 18.17 21.82
C THR A 120 18.97 17.49 22.17
N THR A 121 18.75 16.29 21.63
CA THR A 121 17.58 15.44 21.89
C THR A 121 17.92 14.23 22.77
N GLY A 122 16.92 13.67 23.43
CA GLY A 122 17.07 12.49 24.29
C GLY A 122 17.30 11.19 23.51
N SER A 123 16.77 11.12 22.28
CA SER A 123 16.94 10.02 21.35
C SER A 123 17.57 10.50 20.04
N LYS A 124 17.92 9.57 19.16
CA LYS A 124 18.40 9.87 17.81
C LYS A 124 17.37 10.71 17.05
N HIS A 125 17.83 11.77 16.40
CA HIS A 125 17.00 12.57 15.50
C HIS A 125 17.25 12.17 14.04
N PHE A 126 16.27 12.48 13.17
CA PHE A 126 16.33 12.19 11.74
C PHE A 126 16.44 13.48 10.91
N MET A 127 17.05 14.51 11.51
CA MET A 127 17.31 15.78 10.85
C MET A 127 18.46 15.67 9.85
N GLU A 128 18.38 16.46 8.78
CA GLU A 128 19.42 16.63 7.76
C GLU A 128 19.75 18.12 7.65
N VAL A 129 20.96 18.46 7.21
CA VAL A 129 21.33 19.84 6.89
C VAL A 129 20.37 20.40 5.84
N GLY A 130 19.85 21.60 6.08
CA GLY A 130 18.84 22.26 5.24
C GLY A 130 17.39 21.89 5.58
N ARG A 131 17.16 20.91 6.46
CA ARG A 131 15.81 20.53 6.87
C ARG A 131 15.18 21.63 7.73
N VAL A 132 13.88 21.84 7.52
CA VAL A 132 13.10 22.86 8.21
C VAL A 132 12.29 22.24 9.33
N PHE A 133 12.28 22.90 10.48
CA PHE A 133 11.48 22.48 11.63
C PHE A 133 10.92 23.69 12.38
N VAL A 134 10.02 23.46 13.33
CA VAL A 134 9.43 24.51 14.18
C VAL A 134 9.57 24.10 15.64
N LEU A 135 10.09 25.00 16.48
CA LEU A 135 10.15 24.82 17.93
C LEU A 135 8.87 25.30 18.58
N PHE A 136 8.39 24.60 19.60
CA PHE A 136 7.26 25.04 20.42
C PHE A 136 7.57 24.94 21.91
N ASN A 137 6.81 25.71 22.70
CA ASN A 137 6.92 25.81 24.15
C ASN A 137 8.32 26.25 24.59
N THR A 138 8.91 27.18 23.84
CA THR A 138 10.09 27.91 24.30
C THR A 138 9.63 29.16 25.07
N PRO A 139 10.25 29.50 26.21
CA PRO A 139 9.96 30.75 26.92
C PRO A 139 10.18 31.99 26.05
N ASP A 140 11.09 31.90 25.08
CA ASP A 140 11.42 32.98 24.16
C ASP A 140 10.47 32.99 22.94
N PRO A 141 9.70 34.06 22.71
CA PRO A 141 8.78 34.18 21.58
C PRO A 141 9.49 34.25 20.21
N ALA A 142 10.79 34.53 20.18
CA ALA A 142 11.58 34.51 18.94
C ALA A 142 12.06 33.08 18.57
N LEU A 143 11.90 32.10 19.45
CA LEU A 143 12.04 30.67 19.14
C LEU A 143 10.67 29.98 19.00
N ASN A 144 9.65 30.41 19.76
CA ASN A 144 8.37 29.71 19.84
C ASN A 144 7.54 29.90 18.56
N GLY A 145 7.16 28.79 17.91
CA GLY A 145 6.40 28.79 16.66
C GLY A 145 7.20 29.26 15.44
N ARG A 146 8.53 29.46 15.57
CA ARG A 146 9.37 29.95 14.47
C ARG A 146 9.98 28.82 13.66
N THR A 147 10.02 29.04 12.35
CA THR A 147 10.63 28.13 11.39
C THR A 147 12.16 28.21 11.50
N CYS A 148 12.78 27.10 11.84
CA CYS A 148 14.23 26.92 11.99
C CYS A 148 14.75 26.06 10.83
N VAL A 149 16.00 26.30 10.41
CA VAL A 149 16.66 25.52 9.36
C VAL A 149 17.95 24.92 9.91
N VAL A 150 18.07 23.60 9.87
CA VAL A 150 19.26 22.89 10.33
C VAL A 150 20.46 23.32 9.49
N LYS A 151 21.54 23.75 10.15
CA LYS A 151 22.80 24.18 9.53
C LYS A 151 23.89 23.13 9.64
N GLU A 152 23.87 22.38 10.73
CA GLU A 152 24.90 21.39 11.05
C GLU A 152 24.27 20.24 11.84
N ILE A 153 24.69 19.01 11.53
CA ILE A 153 24.46 17.83 12.36
C ILE A 153 25.76 17.58 13.11
N VAL A 154 25.78 17.83 14.42
CA VAL A 154 26.98 17.66 15.26
C VAL A 154 27.19 16.17 15.56
N ASP A 155 26.11 15.49 15.92
CA ASP A 155 26.05 14.04 16.12
C ASP A 155 24.61 13.55 15.91
N GLU A 156 24.31 12.29 16.22
CA GLU A 156 22.98 11.71 16.02
C GLU A 156 21.87 12.26 16.95
N LYS A 157 22.23 13.01 18.00
CA LYS A 157 21.33 13.65 18.96
C LYS A 157 21.45 15.17 18.96
N THR A 158 22.42 15.76 18.29
CA THR A 158 22.73 17.19 18.38
C THR A 158 22.76 17.85 17.00
N VAL A 159 21.99 18.93 16.86
CA VAL A 159 21.99 19.80 15.67
C VAL A 159 22.30 21.25 16.01
N ARG A 160 22.75 22.01 15.02
CA ARG A 160 22.81 23.47 15.09
C ARG A 160 21.97 24.14 14.01
N PHE A 161 21.43 25.30 14.34
CA PHE A 161 20.65 26.15 13.44
C PHE A 161 20.84 27.62 13.80
N THR A 162 20.53 28.53 12.87
CA THR A 162 20.58 29.97 13.14
C THR A 162 19.39 30.36 14.01
N ALA A 163 19.65 31.10 15.09
CA ALA A 163 18.63 31.66 15.97
C ALA A 163 18.90 33.14 16.21
N ALA A 164 17.89 33.98 15.95
CA ALA A 164 17.98 35.43 16.18
C ALA A 164 17.49 35.79 17.59
N VAL A 165 18.07 35.16 18.61
CA VAL A 165 17.76 35.40 20.03
C VAL A 165 19.05 35.66 20.82
N ALA A 166 18.89 36.17 22.04
CA ALA A 166 20.02 36.42 22.92
C ALA A 166 20.78 35.13 23.26
N ASP A 167 22.06 35.27 23.63
CA ASP A 167 22.83 34.14 24.12
C ASP A 167 22.24 33.64 25.44
N GLY A 168 22.14 32.32 25.61
CA GLY A 168 21.53 31.75 26.81
C GLY A 168 21.17 30.26 26.71
N ILE A 169 20.66 29.73 27.82
CA ILE A 169 20.08 28.39 27.90
C ILE A 169 18.57 28.53 27.86
N TYR A 170 17.95 27.81 26.93
CA TYR A 170 16.52 27.81 26.71
C TYR A 170 15.94 26.45 27.03
N THR A 171 14.73 26.45 27.58
CA THR A 171 13.90 25.26 27.58
C THR A 171 13.11 25.25 26.28
N ALA A 172 13.09 24.10 25.61
CA ALA A 172 12.17 23.84 24.53
C ALA A 172 11.58 22.48 24.82
N SER A 173 10.27 22.36 24.76
CA SER A 173 9.65 21.06 24.99
C SER A 173 9.48 20.31 23.67
N MET A 174 9.34 20.99 22.53
CA MET A 174 8.77 20.39 21.32
C MET A 174 9.43 20.83 20.02
N MET A 175 9.52 19.90 19.07
CA MET A 175 10.00 20.12 17.70
C MET A 175 9.01 19.50 16.69
N TYR A 176 8.70 20.23 15.61
CA TYR A 176 7.92 19.75 14.46
C TYR A 176 8.77 19.76 13.21
N TYR A 177 8.82 18.64 12.51
CA TYR A 177 9.36 18.58 11.17
C TYR A 177 8.38 19.27 10.21
N ARG A 178 8.86 20.26 9.46
CA ARG A 178 8.10 20.83 8.35
C ARG A 178 8.59 20.14 7.08
N ASP A 179 7.71 19.38 6.43
CA ASP A 179 8.01 18.84 5.12
C ASP A 179 8.10 20.00 4.11
N THR A 180 9.32 20.33 3.69
CA THR A 180 9.60 21.38 2.71
C THR A 180 9.28 20.98 1.28
N LYS A 181 9.05 19.68 1.01
CA LYS A 181 8.76 19.19 -0.35
C LYS A 181 7.28 19.27 -0.71
N ARG A 182 6.37 19.43 0.27
CA ARG A 182 5.08 20.04 -0.03
C ARG A 182 5.32 21.53 -0.19
N GLY A 183 5.31 22.01 -1.43
CA GLY A 183 5.24 23.43 -1.77
C GLY A 183 3.96 24.12 -1.28
N SER A 184 3.49 23.83 -0.07
CA SER A 184 2.52 24.67 0.61
C SER A 184 3.25 25.92 1.10
N GLY A 185 3.25 26.92 0.22
CA GLY A 185 2.84 28.23 0.71
C GLY A 185 1.60 28.00 1.58
N LEU A 186 1.78 28.06 2.90
CA LEU A 186 0.68 28.43 3.76
C LEU A 186 0.60 29.95 3.60
N PRO A 187 -0.46 30.49 3.00
CA PRO A 187 -0.75 31.89 3.18
C PRO A 187 -1.15 32.11 4.63
N ASP A 188 -0.96 33.35 5.05
CA ASP A 188 -1.60 33.95 6.21
C ASP A 188 -2.98 33.34 6.48
N LEU A 189 -3.20 33.00 7.75
CA LEU A 189 -4.53 32.72 8.27
C LEU A 189 -5.41 33.93 7.93
N ASN A 190 -6.59 33.65 7.34
CA ASN A 190 -7.79 34.50 7.35
C ASN A 190 -8.13 35.38 6.13
N THR A 191 -7.65 35.09 4.92
CA THR A 191 -8.31 35.63 3.71
C THR A 191 -8.69 34.55 2.72
N SER A 192 -9.99 34.44 2.46
CA SER A 192 -10.63 33.70 1.38
C SER A 192 -9.83 33.84 0.08
N TYR A 193 -9.08 32.82 -0.32
CA TYR A 193 -8.54 32.79 -1.67
C TYR A 193 -9.68 32.48 -2.65
N PRO A 194 -9.85 33.27 -3.71
CA PRO A 194 -10.72 32.88 -4.80
C PRO A 194 -10.12 31.61 -5.40
N THR A 195 -10.91 30.55 -5.46
CA THR A 195 -10.58 29.41 -6.30
C THR A 195 -10.31 29.97 -7.70
N PHE A 196 -9.09 29.83 -8.20
CA PHE A 196 -8.78 30.14 -9.59
C PHE A 196 -9.40 29.02 -10.45
N ARG A 197 -10.74 28.98 -10.46
CA ARG A 197 -11.53 28.32 -11.50
C ARG A 197 -11.80 29.41 -12.52
N PRO A 198 -11.02 29.50 -13.62
CA PRO A 198 -11.51 30.24 -14.78
C PRO A 198 -12.92 29.72 -15.09
N PRO A 199 -13.96 30.58 -15.15
CA PRO A 199 -15.36 30.16 -15.16
C PRO A 199 -15.77 29.23 -16.32
N ASN A 200 -14.87 28.96 -17.28
CA ASN A 200 -15.14 28.20 -18.50
C ASN A 200 -14.02 27.21 -18.89
N ALA A 201 -13.05 26.89 -18.01
CA ALA A 201 -12.13 25.80 -18.32
C ALA A 201 -12.86 24.47 -18.14
N THR A 202 -13.31 23.88 -19.24
CA THR A 202 -13.60 22.44 -19.29
C THR A 202 -12.44 21.74 -18.62
N ASN A 203 -12.68 21.12 -17.47
CA ASN A 203 -11.66 20.45 -16.69
C ASN A 203 -11.14 19.28 -17.56
N ASP A 204 -10.05 19.52 -18.28
CA ASP A 204 -9.47 18.56 -19.22
C ASP A 204 -8.75 17.42 -18.49
N GLY A 205 -8.74 17.48 -17.16
CA GLY A 205 -8.26 16.45 -16.25
C GLY A 205 -6.74 16.24 -16.31
N ALA A 206 -6.27 15.13 -15.75
CA ALA A 206 -4.85 14.90 -15.56
C ALA A 206 -4.14 14.59 -16.89
N HIS A 207 -2.93 15.12 -17.04
CA HIS A 207 -2.05 14.88 -18.17
C HIS A 207 -0.70 14.35 -17.69
N VAL A 208 -0.12 13.44 -18.46
CA VAL A 208 1.28 13.00 -18.33
C VAL A 208 2.11 13.77 -19.35
N TYR A 209 3.31 14.13 -18.95
CA TYR A 209 4.22 14.91 -19.79
C TYR A 209 5.57 14.22 -19.87
N ASN A 210 6.28 14.47 -20.96
CA ASN A 210 7.71 14.23 -21.00
C ASN A 210 8.43 15.04 -19.90
N LEU A 211 9.68 14.68 -19.60
CA LEU A 211 10.46 15.37 -18.55
C LEU A 211 10.61 16.87 -18.84
N ASP A 212 10.74 17.23 -20.11
CA ASP A 212 10.80 18.60 -20.64
C ASP A 212 9.43 19.30 -20.75
N PHE A 213 8.36 18.68 -20.26
CA PHE A 213 6.97 19.16 -20.35
C PHE A 213 6.41 19.25 -21.78
N SER A 214 7.06 18.65 -22.77
CA SER A 214 6.49 18.47 -24.10
C SER A 214 5.46 17.33 -24.13
N ASN A 215 4.67 17.30 -25.21
CA ASN A 215 3.77 16.19 -25.56
C ASN A 215 2.83 15.76 -24.41
N PRO A 216 1.93 16.64 -23.97
CA PRO A 216 0.94 16.27 -22.97
C PRO A 216 0.07 15.12 -23.49
N VAL A 217 0.04 14.03 -22.73
CA VAL A 217 -0.87 12.91 -22.93
C VAL A 217 -1.98 13.01 -21.90
N ARG A 218 -3.21 13.21 -22.35
CA ARG A 218 -4.37 13.24 -21.46
C ARG A 218 -4.59 11.83 -20.90
N VAL A 219 -4.59 11.70 -19.57
CA VAL A 219 -4.74 10.39 -18.89
C VAL A 219 -5.94 10.34 -17.98
N SER A 220 -6.60 11.44 -17.64
CA SER A 220 -7.84 11.41 -16.85
C SER A 220 -8.81 12.53 -17.21
N ASN A 221 -10.12 12.29 -17.02
CA ASN A 221 -11.17 13.28 -17.23
C ASN A 221 -11.58 14.06 -15.97
N GLY A 222 -10.75 14.02 -14.91
CA GLY A 222 -10.89 14.89 -13.73
C GLY A 222 -11.39 14.21 -12.46
N GLN A 223 -11.25 12.89 -12.34
CA GLN A 223 -11.66 12.15 -11.14
C GLN A 223 -10.52 12.05 -10.10
N PRO A 224 -10.78 12.25 -8.79
CA PRO A 224 -9.78 12.12 -7.74
C PRO A 224 -9.45 10.67 -7.37
N HIS A 225 -10.35 9.72 -7.65
CA HIS A 225 -10.16 8.29 -7.39
C HIS A 225 -9.42 7.66 -8.57
N THR A 226 -8.10 7.54 -8.43
CA THR A 226 -7.23 6.95 -9.44
C THR A 226 -6.24 5.97 -8.81
N GLY A 227 -5.89 4.97 -9.61
CA GLY A 227 -4.89 3.96 -9.29
C GLY A 227 -3.82 3.89 -10.36
N TRP A 228 -2.87 3.00 -10.16
CA TRP A 228 -1.77 2.75 -11.09
C TRP A 228 -1.57 1.26 -11.26
N ALA A 229 -1.35 0.82 -12.49
CA ALA A 229 -1.07 -0.57 -12.79
C ALA A 229 -0.21 -0.72 -14.04
N TRP A 230 -0.03 -1.97 -14.46
CA TRP A 230 0.63 -2.33 -15.70
C TRP A 230 -0.34 -3.18 -16.52
N ASP A 231 -0.58 -2.85 -17.78
CA ASP A 231 -1.44 -3.66 -18.65
C ASP A 231 -0.80 -5.01 -18.99
N LEU A 232 -1.46 -5.86 -19.78
CA LEU A 232 -0.93 -7.18 -20.16
C LEU A 232 0.40 -7.14 -20.92
N ASN A 233 0.72 -6.04 -21.59
CA ASN A 233 2.00 -5.83 -22.28
C ASN A 233 3.09 -5.32 -21.32
N GLY A 234 2.71 -5.00 -20.08
CA GLY A 234 3.57 -4.38 -19.10
C GLY A 234 3.76 -2.89 -19.36
N ASP A 235 2.85 -2.23 -20.08
CA ASP A 235 2.84 -0.78 -20.19
C ASP A 235 2.13 -0.17 -18.99
N PRO A 236 2.64 0.96 -18.44
CA PRO A 236 2.02 1.60 -17.30
C PRO A 236 0.68 2.23 -17.68
N VAL A 237 -0.31 2.03 -16.81
CA VAL A 237 -1.66 2.52 -17.02
C VAL A 237 -2.21 3.22 -15.77
N LEU A 238 -2.99 4.28 -15.98
CA LEU A 238 -3.76 4.94 -14.93
C LEU A 238 -5.13 4.25 -14.81
N LEU A 239 -5.46 3.71 -13.64
CA LEU A 239 -6.80 3.19 -13.35
C LEU A 239 -7.71 4.35 -12.95
N GLN A 240 -8.91 4.44 -13.51
CA GLN A 240 -9.80 5.56 -13.23
C GLN A 240 -11.27 5.26 -13.53
N GLN A 241 -12.13 6.16 -13.06
CA GLN A 241 -13.53 6.27 -13.45
C GLN A 241 -13.72 7.49 -14.35
N ILE A 242 -14.48 7.33 -15.41
CA ILE A 242 -14.91 8.42 -16.28
C ILE A 242 -16.12 9.10 -15.62
N SER A 243 -15.92 10.27 -15.00
CA SER A 243 -16.99 10.99 -14.29
C SER A 243 -17.64 12.13 -15.10
N GLN A 244 -17.05 12.50 -16.22
CA GLN A 244 -17.49 13.60 -17.09
C GLN A 244 -17.68 13.12 -18.54
N PRO A 245 -18.67 13.66 -19.28
CA PRO A 245 -18.97 13.25 -20.65
C PRO A 245 -17.95 13.76 -21.69
N ASN A 246 -16.90 14.49 -21.26
CA ASN A 246 -15.88 15.07 -22.13
C ASN A 246 -14.75 14.08 -22.49
N TRP A 247 -14.99 12.78 -22.39
CA TRP A 247 -14.07 11.72 -22.78
C TRP A 247 -14.72 10.82 -23.83
N SER A 248 -14.48 11.10 -25.12
CA SER A 248 -15.21 10.47 -26.23
C SER A 248 -15.08 8.95 -26.32
N ALA A 249 -14.02 8.38 -25.74
CA ALA A 249 -13.75 6.94 -25.76
C ALA A 249 -14.63 6.12 -24.79
N ALA A 250 -15.39 6.77 -23.89
CA ALA A 250 -16.16 6.07 -22.86
C ALA A 250 -17.40 6.84 -22.40
N GLN A 251 -18.39 6.11 -21.90
CA GLN A 251 -19.56 6.71 -21.27
C GLN A 251 -19.23 7.18 -19.84
N VAL A 252 -19.98 8.14 -19.34
CA VAL A 252 -19.93 8.51 -17.92
C VAL A 252 -20.24 7.28 -17.07
N ASP A 253 -19.57 7.18 -15.93
CA ASP A 253 -19.67 6.08 -14.96
C ASP A 253 -19.04 4.75 -15.42
N THR A 254 -18.15 4.83 -16.41
CA THR A 254 -17.30 3.70 -16.82
C THR A 254 -16.01 3.68 -16.02
N PHE A 255 -15.63 2.53 -15.48
CA PHE A 255 -14.30 2.28 -14.95
C PHE A 255 -13.41 1.65 -16.01
N GLY A 256 -12.14 1.99 -15.98
CA GLY A 256 -11.20 1.54 -16.99
C GLY A 256 -9.78 1.94 -16.64
N PHE A 257 -8.92 1.82 -17.65
CA PHE A 257 -7.53 2.21 -17.54
C PHE A 257 -7.05 2.97 -18.76
N THR A 258 -6.07 3.83 -18.60
CA THR A 258 -5.50 4.63 -19.68
C THR A 258 -4.01 4.41 -19.78
N ASN A 259 -3.55 3.99 -20.96
CA ASN A 259 -2.12 3.89 -21.23
C ASN A 259 -1.50 5.29 -21.18
N ILE A 260 -0.53 5.49 -20.29
CA ILE A 260 -0.01 6.83 -20.01
C ILE A 260 0.83 7.40 -21.15
N TYR A 261 1.33 6.53 -22.03
CA TYR A 261 2.15 6.93 -23.16
C TYR A 261 1.31 7.35 -24.37
N THR A 262 0.13 6.76 -24.53
CA THR A 262 -0.71 6.96 -25.71
C THR A 262 -2.01 7.71 -25.43
N GLY A 263 -2.45 7.77 -24.17
CA GLY A 263 -3.74 8.33 -23.78
C GLY A 263 -4.92 7.44 -24.17
N VAL A 264 -4.67 6.25 -24.70
CA VAL A 264 -5.72 5.30 -25.08
C VAL A 264 -6.39 4.77 -23.83
N TYR A 265 -7.69 5.03 -23.72
CA TYR A 265 -8.56 4.54 -22.65
C TYR A 265 -9.20 3.20 -23.03
N THR A 266 -9.16 2.24 -22.10
CA THR A 266 -9.78 0.93 -22.23
C THR A 266 -10.83 0.74 -21.13
N PRO A 267 -12.13 0.60 -21.48
CA PRO A 267 -13.19 0.37 -20.50
C PRO A 267 -13.15 -1.06 -19.95
N LEU A 268 -13.22 -1.19 -18.62
CA LEU A 268 -13.23 -2.47 -17.88
C LEU A 268 -14.64 -2.94 -17.52
N PHE A 269 -15.44 -2.06 -16.95
CA PHE A 269 -16.81 -2.31 -16.53
C PHE A 269 -17.53 -0.99 -16.26
N LEU A 270 -18.85 -1.02 -16.28
CA LEU A 270 -19.71 0.07 -15.85
C LEU A 270 -20.03 -0.07 -14.37
N HIS A 271 -20.28 1.04 -13.72
CA HIS A 271 -20.85 1.01 -12.38
C HIS A 271 -22.21 0.28 -12.32
N ALA A 272 -22.96 0.35 -13.42
CA ALA A 272 -24.21 -0.35 -13.64
C ALA A 272 -24.07 -1.88 -13.53
N ASP A 273 -22.91 -2.44 -13.90
CA ASP A 273 -22.62 -3.88 -13.81
C ASP A 273 -22.63 -4.37 -12.36
N PHE A 274 -22.62 -3.42 -11.41
CA PHE A 274 -22.66 -3.62 -9.98
C PHE A 274 -23.93 -3.06 -9.34
N ASN A 275 -24.99 -2.89 -10.13
CA ASN A 275 -26.30 -2.34 -9.75
C ASN A 275 -26.26 -0.92 -9.17
N TYR A 276 -25.21 -0.14 -9.44
CA TYR A 276 -25.00 1.21 -8.85
C TYR A 276 -25.00 1.25 -7.32
N GLU A 277 -24.80 0.10 -6.68
CA GLU A 277 -24.85 0.00 -5.23
C GLU A 277 -23.48 0.25 -4.57
N ALA A 278 -22.40 0.12 -5.35
CA ALA A 278 -21.15 0.72 -4.98
C ALA A 278 -21.32 2.25 -5.01
N THR A 279 -20.77 2.95 -4.04
CA THR A 279 -20.90 4.41 -3.95
C THR A 279 -19.58 5.12 -4.13
N ALA A 280 -18.48 4.42 -3.89
CA ALA A 280 -17.18 4.77 -4.40
C ALA A 280 -16.38 3.50 -4.72
N MET A 281 -15.47 3.65 -5.67
CA MET A 281 -14.42 2.68 -5.89
C MET A 281 -13.08 3.38 -5.79
N HIS A 282 -12.21 2.86 -4.91
CA HIS A 282 -10.83 3.31 -4.81
C HIS A 282 -9.93 2.28 -5.49
N GLN A 283 -8.88 2.73 -6.15
CA GLN A 283 -7.97 1.88 -6.90
C GLN A 283 -6.58 1.92 -6.26
N SER A 284 -5.92 0.77 -6.16
CA SER A 284 -4.56 0.68 -5.63
C SER A 284 -3.51 1.09 -6.66
N ARG A 285 -2.24 1.13 -6.24
CA ARG A 285 -1.09 1.46 -7.08
C ARG A 285 -0.08 0.32 -7.08
N PHE A 286 -0.03 -0.43 -8.18
CA PHE A 286 0.98 -1.47 -8.41
C PHE A 286 2.28 -0.86 -8.92
N TYR A 287 3.32 -0.91 -8.09
CA TYR A 287 4.64 -0.41 -8.48
C TYR A 287 5.50 -1.47 -9.18
N ASP A 288 5.26 -2.76 -8.90
CA ASP A 288 5.97 -3.85 -9.55
C ASP A 288 5.34 -4.22 -10.89
N ARG A 289 6.14 -4.09 -11.96
CA ARG A 289 5.77 -4.45 -13.34
C ARG A 289 5.55 -5.95 -13.53
N SER A 290 6.04 -6.80 -12.63
CA SER A 290 5.79 -8.24 -12.67
C SER A 290 4.29 -8.57 -12.51
N ILE A 291 3.53 -7.70 -11.83
CA ILE A 291 2.09 -7.81 -11.55
C ILE A 291 1.25 -7.22 -12.68
N ARG A 292 1.67 -7.49 -13.92
CA ARG A 292 1.03 -6.93 -15.10
C ARG A 292 -0.31 -7.60 -15.40
N GLY A 293 -1.22 -6.84 -15.99
CA GLY A 293 -2.57 -7.27 -16.35
C GLY A 293 -3.57 -7.28 -15.20
N TRP A 294 -3.26 -6.73 -14.03
CA TRP A 294 -4.16 -6.73 -12.88
C TRP A 294 -4.30 -5.35 -12.24
N GLY A 295 -5.53 -5.03 -11.81
CA GLY A 295 -5.86 -3.85 -11.01
C GLY A 295 -6.57 -4.27 -9.73
N LEU A 296 -6.30 -3.59 -8.62
CA LEU A 296 -6.94 -3.86 -7.34
C LEU A 296 -7.90 -2.72 -7.01
N PHE A 297 -9.14 -3.08 -6.76
CA PHE A 297 -10.26 -2.18 -6.56
C PHE A 297 -10.87 -2.44 -5.19
N LYS A 298 -11.11 -1.36 -4.45
CA LYS A 298 -11.85 -1.37 -3.20
C LYS A 298 -13.25 -0.82 -3.48
N LEU A 299 -14.29 -1.60 -3.22
CA LEU A 299 -15.68 -1.16 -3.34
C LEU A 299 -16.18 -0.63 -1.99
N ALA A 300 -16.49 0.66 -1.92
CA ALA A 300 -17.06 1.29 -0.75
C ALA A 300 -18.55 1.57 -1.00
N ASN A 301 -19.41 0.98 -0.18
CA ASN A 301 -20.86 0.98 -0.41
C ASN A 301 -21.57 1.74 0.71
N ARG A 302 -22.79 2.20 0.44
CA ARG A 302 -23.70 2.63 1.50
C ARG A 302 -24.20 1.42 2.28
N SER A 303 -24.48 1.59 3.57
CA SER A 303 -25.12 0.56 4.40
C SER A 303 -26.42 -0.03 3.81
N THR A 304 -27.09 0.67 2.90
CA THR A 304 -28.31 0.20 2.22
C THR A 304 -28.05 -0.69 1.01
N ALA A 305 -26.79 -0.88 0.58
CA ALA A 305 -26.45 -1.75 -0.54
C ALA A 305 -26.78 -3.22 -0.22
N LYS A 306 -27.49 -3.88 -1.13
CA LYS A 306 -27.90 -5.30 -1.09
C LYS A 306 -27.06 -6.20 -2.02
N SER A 307 -26.10 -5.62 -2.73
CA SER A 307 -25.36 -6.25 -3.81
C SER A 307 -24.42 -7.31 -3.23
N PRO A 308 -24.32 -8.49 -3.86
CA PRO A 308 -23.44 -9.57 -3.39
C PRO A 308 -21.95 -9.23 -3.49
N ILE A 309 -21.60 -8.11 -4.11
CA ILE A 309 -20.23 -7.58 -4.21
C ILE A 309 -20.04 -6.32 -3.35
N ARG A 310 -20.97 -6.02 -2.44
CA ARG A 310 -20.79 -4.92 -1.50
C ARG A 310 -19.58 -5.13 -0.61
N ASP A 311 -18.88 -4.04 -0.31
CA ASP A 311 -17.75 -4.03 0.61
C ASP A 311 -16.63 -5.01 0.24
N GLN A 312 -16.42 -5.26 -1.06
CA GLN A 312 -15.38 -6.19 -1.50
C GLN A 312 -14.10 -5.47 -1.90
N VAL A 313 -12.99 -6.18 -1.72
CA VAL A 313 -11.74 -5.94 -2.44
C VAL A 313 -11.73 -6.87 -3.63
N LEU A 314 -11.64 -6.29 -4.83
CA LEU A 314 -11.63 -6.99 -6.10
C LEU A 314 -10.25 -6.90 -6.75
N LEU A 315 -9.75 -8.02 -7.24
CA LEU A 315 -8.63 -8.06 -8.18
C LEU A 315 -9.22 -8.29 -9.58
N VAL A 316 -8.97 -7.37 -10.51
CA VAL A 316 -9.62 -7.33 -11.83
C VAL A 316 -8.55 -7.41 -12.91
N GLU A 317 -8.76 -8.29 -13.88
CA GLU A 317 -7.91 -8.40 -15.06
C GLU A 317 -8.07 -7.16 -15.96
N LEU A 318 -6.96 -6.54 -16.36
CA LEU A 318 -6.93 -5.31 -17.16
C LEU A 318 -7.12 -5.62 -18.65
N LYS A 319 -8.38 -5.83 -19.04
CA LYS A 319 -8.81 -6.02 -20.44
C LYS A 319 -10.01 -5.15 -20.78
N HIS A 320 -10.32 -5.03 -22.07
CA HIS A 320 -11.58 -4.42 -22.47
C HIS A 320 -12.76 -5.27 -21.98
N TYR A 321 -13.85 -4.67 -21.50
CA TYR A 321 -15.01 -5.40 -20.94
C TYR A 321 -15.59 -6.48 -21.87
N LYS A 322 -15.58 -6.22 -23.18
CA LYS A 322 -15.98 -7.19 -24.24
C LYS A 322 -15.15 -8.47 -24.30
N GLU A 323 -13.96 -8.46 -23.71
CA GLU A 323 -13.09 -9.64 -23.58
C GLU A 323 -13.37 -10.44 -22.30
N HIS A 324 -14.38 -10.03 -21.52
CA HIS A 324 -14.81 -10.66 -20.28
C HIS A 324 -13.66 -10.76 -19.25
N PRO A 325 -13.19 -9.61 -18.70
CA PRO A 325 -12.10 -9.61 -17.72
C PRO A 325 -12.42 -10.49 -16.51
N GLU A 326 -11.41 -11.21 -16.03
CA GLU A 326 -11.54 -12.04 -14.83
C GLU A 326 -11.60 -11.15 -13.57
N ILE A 327 -12.51 -11.46 -12.64
CA ILE A 327 -12.69 -10.71 -11.39
C ILE A 327 -12.63 -11.66 -10.21
N TRP A 328 -11.69 -11.41 -9.29
CA TRP A 328 -11.50 -12.20 -8.09
C TRP A 328 -11.91 -11.38 -6.89
N ARG A 329 -12.70 -11.98 -5.99
CA ARG A 329 -13.00 -11.41 -4.68
C ARG A 329 -11.89 -11.83 -3.74
N VAL A 330 -11.09 -10.88 -3.30
CA VAL A 330 -9.86 -11.16 -2.54
C VAL A 330 -9.95 -10.66 -1.09
N GLY A 331 -10.95 -9.87 -0.75
CA GLY A 331 -11.17 -9.41 0.62
C GLY A 331 -12.53 -8.77 0.82
N ASN A 332 -12.85 -8.50 2.08
CA ASN A 332 -14.07 -7.81 2.49
C ASN A 332 -13.72 -6.76 3.56
N ILE A 333 -14.20 -5.54 3.36
CA ILE A 333 -13.79 -4.32 4.07
C ILE A 333 -14.88 -3.72 4.95
N HIS A 334 -16.14 -4.16 4.81
CA HIS A 334 -17.31 -3.64 5.54
C HIS A 334 -17.26 -2.12 5.77
N ASN A 335 -17.27 -1.33 4.69
CA ASN A 335 -16.99 0.10 4.75
C ASN A 335 -18.25 0.90 4.38
N ASP A 336 -18.92 1.49 5.38
CA ASP A 336 -20.11 2.33 5.11
C ASP A 336 -19.69 3.72 4.61
N TYR A 337 -19.69 3.88 3.29
CA TYR A 337 -19.31 5.11 2.57
C TYR A 337 -20.39 6.20 2.65
N GLY A 338 -21.38 6.06 3.53
CA GLY A 338 -22.63 6.83 3.53
C GLY A 338 -23.04 7.47 4.84
N CYS A 339 -22.14 7.63 5.83
CA CYS A 339 -22.45 8.24 7.13
C CYS A 339 -22.78 9.76 7.07
N THR A 340 -23.42 10.20 6.00
CA THR A 340 -24.05 11.51 5.86
C THR A 340 -25.57 11.30 5.88
N THR A 341 -26.21 11.68 7.00
CA THR A 341 -27.62 12.13 7.12
C THR A 341 -28.77 11.13 7.33
N SER A 342 -28.59 9.93 7.90
CA SER A 342 -29.77 9.22 8.46
C SER A 342 -30.16 9.86 9.81
N PRO A 343 -31.44 10.20 10.10
CA PRO A 343 -31.87 10.75 11.39
C PRO A 343 -31.96 9.71 12.53
N ALA A 344 -31.58 8.46 12.30
CA ALA A 344 -31.64 7.42 13.33
C ALA A 344 -30.42 7.51 14.27
N GLU A 345 -30.48 8.40 15.26
CA GLU A 345 -29.46 8.66 16.29
C GLU A 345 -28.94 7.43 17.04
N GLU A 346 -29.64 6.29 17.04
CA GLU A 346 -29.22 5.11 17.81
C GLU A 346 -28.12 4.26 17.15
N LEU A 347 -28.02 4.24 15.81
CA LEU A 347 -26.93 3.52 15.13
C LEU A 347 -25.60 4.30 15.15
N TYR A 348 -25.65 5.62 15.39
CA TYR A 348 -24.46 6.48 15.51
C TYR A 348 -23.62 6.17 16.75
N LYS A 349 -24.25 5.69 17.83
CA LYS A 349 -23.57 5.37 19.09
C LYS A 349 -22.83 4.04 19.04
N ILE A 350 -23.21 3.12 18.15
CA ILE A 350 -22.63 1.78 18.07
C ILE A 350 -21.47 1.72 17.06
N ASN A 351 -21.51 2.52 15.98
CA ASN A 351 -20.55 2.42 14.87
C ASN A 351 -19.52 3.57 14.77
N GLY A 352 -19.49 4.52 15.71
CA GLY A 352 -18.45 5.56 15.74
C GLY A 352 -18.46 6.56 14.58
N CYS A 353 -19.52 6.59 13.77
CA CYS A 353 -19.68 7.57 12.70
C CYS A 353 -19.92 8.98 13.30
N SER A 354 -18.93 9.86 13.23
CA SER A 354 -19.13 11.28 13.52
C SER A 354 -19.49 12.04 12.25
N PRO A 355 -20.56 12.86 12.23
CA PRO A 355 -20.91 13.71 11.08
C PRO A 355 -19.78 14.65 10.64
N SER A 356 -18.83 14.93 11.55
CA SER A 356 -17.66 15.75 11.28
C SER A 356 -16.48 14.98 10.65
N LYS A 357 -16.54 13.64 10.62
CA LYS A 357 -15.43 12.74 10.25
C LYS A 357 -15.92 11.49 9.47
N PRO A 358 -16.55 11.65 8.29
CA PRO A 358 -17.02 10.52 7.49
C PRO A 358 -15.89 9.60 6.97
N TYR A 359 -14.62 9.95 7.16
CA TYR A 359 -13.46 9.23 6.64
C TYR A 359 -12.51 8.64 7.71
N ASP A 360 -12.72 8.92 9.00
CA ASP A 360 -11.75 8.51 10.05
C ASP A 360 -11.69 6.99 10.25
N THR A 361 -12.67 6.25 9.75
CA THR A 361 -12.74 4.78 9.82
C THR A 361 -12.71 4.12 8.46
N GLU A 362 -12.37 4.84 7.39
CA GLU A 362 -12.39 4.26 6.05
C GLU A 362 -11.42 3.07 5.97
N ALA A 363 -11.96 1.89 5.68
CA ALA A 363 -11.17 0.67 5.50
C ALA A 363 -9.98 0.92 4.57
N GLN A 364 -8.75 0.79 5.04
CA GLN A 364 -7.59 1.04 4.19
C GLN A 364 -7.36 -0.14 3.26
N LEU A 365 -6.87 0.15 2.04
CA LEU A 365 -6.33 -0.86 1.14
C LEU A 365 -4.94 -0.40 0.74
N SER A 366 -3.93 -1.20 1.08
CA SER A 366 -2.53 -0.93 0.76
C SER A 366 -1.90 -2.16 0.12
N LEU A 367 -0.86 -1.94 -0.67
CA LEU A 367 -0.03 -3.01 -1.20
C LEU A 367 1.28 -3.07 -0.40
N SER A 368 1.83 -4.27 -0.23
CA SER A 368 3.21 -4.43 0.22
C SER A 368 4.17 -3.74 -0.75
N ARG A 369 5.40 -3.52 -0.30
CA ARG A 369 6.44 -2.87 -1.11
C ARG A 369 6.74 -3.63 -2.41
N ASP A 370 6.71 -4.95 -2.37
CA ASP A 370 6.87 -5.82 -3.54
C ASP A 370 5.58 -5.94 -4.38
N GLY A 371 4.46 -5.38 -3.90
CA GLY A 371 3.15 -5.49 -4.53
C GLY A 371 2.51 -6.89 -4.44
N LEU A 372 3.21 -7.89 -3.90
CA LEU A 372 2.77 -9.30 -3.89
C LEU A 372 1.76 -9.61 -2.79
N SER A 373 1.63 -8.73 -1.80
CA SER A 373 0.60 -8.80 -0.78
C SER A 373 -0.25 -7.54 -0.80
N TYR A 374 -1.51 -7.69 -0.44
CA TYR A 374 -2.40 -6.58 -0.14
C TYR A 374 -2.79 -6.66 1.33
N TYR A 375 -2.87 -5.49 1.95
CA TYR A 375 -3.36 -5.29 3.29
C TYR A 375 -4.67 -4.55 3.17
N TRP A 376 -5.70 -5.07 3.83
CA TRP A 376 -6.94 -4.33 3.94
C TRP A 376 -7.38 -4.31 5.39
N SER A 377 -8.10 -3.26 5.75
CA SER A 377 -8.73 -3.20 7.05
C SER A 377 -10.24 -3.35 6.93
N GLY A 378 -10.87 -3.98 7.92
CA GLY A 378 -12.31 -4.21 7.93
C GLY A 378 -12.94 -3.72 9.23
N LEU A 379 -14.07 -3.00 9.12
CA LEU A 379 -14.92 -2.66 10.27
C LEU A 379 -15.98 -3.73 10.45
N TRP A 380 -15.76 -4.65 11.39
CA TRP A 380 -16.71 -5.73 11.60
C TRP A 380 -17.88 -5.28 12.49
N PRO A 381 -19.11 -5.75 12.23
CA PRO A 381 -20.29 -5.39 13.03
C PRO A 381 -20.28 -5.86 14.49
N ASN A 382 -19.21 -6.51 14.97
CA ASN A 382 -19.15 -7.16 16.29
C ASN A 382 -18.94 -6.18 17.46
N GLY A 383 -19.19 -4.87 17.27
CA GLY A 383 -19.25 -3.88 18.36
C GLY A 383 -17.90 -3.45 18.94
N SER A 384 -16.78 -4.02 18.47
CA SER A 384 -15.46 -3.48 18.78
C SER A 384 -15.08 -2.43 17.73
N VAL A 385 -14.82 -1.20 18.15
CA VAL A 385 -14.24 -0.11 17.33
C VAL A 385 -12.84 -0.43 16.78
N ALA A 386 -12.35 -1.66 16.97
CA ALA A 386 -11.06 -2.12 16.52
C ALA A 386 -11.08 -2.38 15.00
N ILE A 387 -10.26 -1.64 14.28
CA ILE A 387 -9.97 -1.87 12.87
C ILE A 387 -9.07 -3.11 12.78
N ASN A 388 -9.62 -4.24 12.32
CA ASN A 388 -8.82 -5.43 12.07
C ASN A 388 -8.08 -5.28 10.73
N VAL A 389 -6.77 -5.53 10.73
CA VAL A 389 -5.95 -5.52 9.51
C VAL A 389 -5.70 -6.96 9.07
N TYR A 390 -5.99 -7.22 7.80
CA TYR A 390 -5.79 -8.51 7.15
C TYR A 390 -4.71 -8.39 6.09
N ARG A 391 -4.06 -9.51 5.81
CA ARG A 391 -3.10 -9.65 4.72
C ARG A 391 -3.55 -10.77 3.80
N GLY A 392 -3.52 -10.52 2.50
CA GLY A 392 -3.68 -11.54 1.48
C GLY A 392 -2.52 -11.47 0.49
N ASN A 393 -2.28 -12.56 -0.21
CA ASN A 393 -1.28 -12.62 -1.28
C ASN A 393 -1.98 -12.46 -2.62
N ILE A 394 -1.38 -11.69 -3.51
CA ILE A 394 -1.85 -11.59 -4.88
C ILE A 394 -1.50 -12.90 -5.58
N PRO A 395 -2.50 -13.60 -6.11
CA PRO A 395 -2.28 -14.81 -6.85
C PRO A 395 -1.69 -14.43 -8.22
N LEU A 396 -0.37 -14.29 -8.26
CA LEU A 396 0.34 -14.15 -9.52
C LEU A 396 0.21 -15.46 -10.29
N ARG A 397 -0.76 -15.53 -11.19
CA ARG A 397 -0.58 -16.38 -12.36
C ARG A 397 0.44 -15.67 -13.23
N VAL A 398 1.71 -15.89 -12.96
CA VAL A 398 2.75 -15.56 -13.94
C VAL A 398 2.42 -16.43 -15.14
N LYS A 399 1.66 -15.91 -16.11
CA LYS A 399 1.68 -16.43 -17.47
C LYS A 399 3.07 -16.10 -17.99
N THR A 400 4.08 -16.84 -17.56
CA THR A 400 5.34 -16.85 -18.29
C THR A 400 4.96 -17.33 -19.68
N LYS A 401 5.39 -16.56 -20.68
CA LYS A 401 5.20 -16.87 -22.09
C LYS A 401 6.16 -18.02 -22.48
N GLY A 402 6.30 -19.01 -21.61
CA GLY A 402 6.96 -20.27 -21.88
C GLY A 402 5.91 -21.18 -22.50
N SER A 403 5.87 -21.25 -23.83
CA SER A 403 5.24 -22.39 -24.47
C SER A 403 6.15 -23.58 -24.23
N PHE A 404 5.74 -24.54 -23.41
CA PHE A 404 6.29 -25.89 -23.54
C PHE A 404 5.45 -26.60 -24.60
N ALA A 405 6.12 -27.08 -25.65
CA ALA A 405 5.52 -28.02 -26.58
C ALA A 405 5.99 -29.42 -26.14
N PRO A 406 5.11 -30.42 -26.05
CA PRO A 406 5.57 -31.80 -25.91
C PRO A 406 6.51 -32.12 -27.07
N THR A 407 7.71 -32.56 -26.75
CA THR A 407 8.77 -32.85 -27.72
C THR A 407 8.51 -34.16 -28.45
N GLU A 408 7.77 -35.07 -27.80
CA GLU A 408 7.37 -36.36 -28.35
C GLU A 408 6.08 -36.84 -27.65
N VAL A 409 5.14 -37.39 -28.43
CA VAL A 409 3.96 -38.08 -27.90
C VAL A 409 3.99 -39.48 -28.47
N THR A 410 4.21 -40.46 -27.62
CA THR A 410 4.06 -41.88 -27.96
C THR A 410 2.62 -42.29 -27.69
N GLY A 411 2.15 -43.39 -28.30
CA GLY A 411 0.78 -43.87 -28.11
C GLY A 411 0.38 -44.16 -26.65
N THR A 412 1.33 -44.15 -25.71
CA THR A 412 1.10 -44.41 -24.28
C THR A 412 1.59 -43.30 -23.35
N GLY A 413 2.32 -42.29 -23.82
CA GLY A 413 2.86 -41.24 -22.96
C GLY A 413 3.36 -40.00 -23.72
N ALA A 414 3.59 -38.90 -23.00
CA ALA A 414 4.07 -37.65 -23.57
C ALA A 414 5.36 -37.20 -22.87
N VAL A 415 6.35 -36.79 -23.65
CA VAL A 415 7.60 -36.21 -23.16
C VAL A 415 7.44 -34.69 -23.12
N VAL A 416 7.60 -34.12 -21.92
CA VAL A 416 7.54 -32.67 -21.70
C VAL A 416 8.91 -32.20 -21.23
N SER A 417 9.55 -31.36 -22.04
CA SER A 417 10.81 -30.71 -21.68
C SER A 417 10.57 -29.26 -21.22
N TYR A 418 11.21 -28.88 -20.12
CA TYR A 418 11.11 -27.56 -19.51
C TYR A 418 12.50 -27.04 -19.15
N ILE A 419 12.80 -25.77 -19.47
CA ILE A 419 14.06 -25.14 -19.06
C ILE A 419 13.82 -24.53 -17.68
N ALA A 420 14.39 -25.17 -16.66
CA ALA A 420 14.35 -24.68 -15.29
C ALA A 420 15.09 -23.32 -15.19
N PRO A 421 14.58 -22.37 -14.39
CA PRO A 421 15.22 -21.05 -14.24
C PRO A 421 16.62 -21.14 -13.64
N THR A 422 16.87 -22.20 -12.86
CA THR A 422 18.10 -22.43 -12.10
C THR A 422 18.34 -23.93 -11.89
N ALA A 423 19.58 -24.35 -11.67
CA ALA A 423 19.90 -25.74 -11.32
C ALA A 423 19.17 -26.27 -10.07
N ASP A 424 18.99 -25.45 -9.04
CA ASP A 424 18.49 -25.89 -7.72
C ASP A 424 16.95 -25.92 -7.57
N SER A 425 16.20 -25.68 -8.64
CA SER A 425 14.73 -25.68 -8.54
C SER A 425 14.18 -27.11 -8.55
N THR A 426 13.39 -27.47 -7.54
CA THR A 426 12.61 -28.71 -7.55
C THR A 426 11.30 -28.45 -8.31
N CYS A 427 11.07 -29.20 -9.38
CA CYS A 427 9.89 -29.06 -10.22
C CYS A 427 9.04 -30.33 -10.19
N THR A 428 7.72 -30.19 -10.03
CA THR A 428 6.76 -31.28 -10.14
C THR A 428 5.84 -31.06 -11.34
N VAL A 429 5.40 -32.14 -11.98
CA VAL A 429 4.41 -32.09 -13.06
C VAL A 429 3.14 -32.80 -12.61
N THR A 430 1.99 -32.14 -12.77
CA THR A 430 0.67 -32.70 -12.49
C THR A 430 -0.18 -32.65 -13.75
N THR A 431 -1.04 -33.65 -13.97
CA THR A 431 -1.99 -33.64 -15.08
C THR A 431 -3.44 -33.62 -14.60
N SER A 432 -4.36 -33.14 -15.44
CA SER A 432 -5.77 -32.89 -15.05
C SER A 432 -6.55 -34.12 -14.58
N GLU A 433 -6.10 -35.34 -14.87
CA GLU A 433 -6.84 -36.57 -14.54
C GLU A 433 -6.01 -37.59 -13.73
N HIS A 434 -4.71 -37.38 -13.59
CA HIS A 434 -3.81 -38.28 -12.87
C HIS A 434 -2.76 -37.51 -12.06
N ASP A 435 -2.67 -37.85 -10.78
CA ASP A 435 -1.52 -37.57 -9.93
C ASP A 435 -0.37 -38.50 -10.35
N ASP A 436 0.20 -38.27 -11.53
CA ASP A 436 1.37 -39.03 -12.00
C ASP A 436 2.62 -38.41 -11.37
N TYR A 437 3.00 -38.89 -10.19
CA TYR A 437 4.27 -38.57 -9.54
C TYR A 437 5.39 -39.36 -10.22
N SER A 438 5.73 -39.04 -11.46
CA SER A 438 7.00 -39.50 -12.03
C SER A 438 8.11 -38.57 -11.58
N ASP A 439 9.16 -39.15 -10.98
CA ASP A 439 10.42 -38.44 -10.81
C ASP A 439 10.92 -38.00 -12.20
N PRO A 440 11.47 -36.77 -12.35
CA PRO A 440 12.02 -36.33 -13.62
C PRO A 440 13.08 -37.33 -14.10
N VAL A 441 13.00 -37.70 -15.38
CA VAL A 441 14.12 -38.40 -16.03
C VAL A 441 15.13 -37.30 -16.37
N GLU A 442 15.99 -36.99 -15.41
CA GLU A 442 17.09 -36.05 -15.63
C GLU A 442 17.99 -36.62 -16.73
N THR A 443 18.09 -35.87 -17.83
CA THR A 443 19.09 -36.12 -18.86
C THR A 443 20.11 -35.01 -18.72
N ASP A 444 21.30 -35.35 -18.22
CA ASP A 444 22.43 -34.45 -18.11
C ASP A 444 22.86 -33.97 -19.50
N VAL A 445 22.20 -32.93 -20.01
CA VAL A 445 22.73 -32.15 -21.12
C VAL A 445 23.35 -30.91 -20.49
N PRO A 446 24.69 -30.84 -20.36
CA PRO A 446 25.36 -29.65 -19.86
C PRO A 446 25.18 -28.53 -20.90
N ALA A 447 24.14 -27.70 -20.70
CA ALA A 447 24.07 -26.40 -21.34
C ALA A 447 25.06 -25.48 -20.60
N ALA A 448 25.88 -24.74 -21.35
CA ALA A 448 26.75 -23.73 -20.77
C ALA A 448 25.91 -22.57 -20.20
N GLY A 449 25.63 -22.59 -18.89
CA GLY A 449 24.88 -21.56 -18.15
C GLY A 449 24.03 -22.15 -17.01
N ASP A 450 23.57 -21.32 -16.08
CA ASP A 450 22.80 -21.71 -14.87
C ASP A 450 21.40 -22.32 -15.14
N THR A 451 21.04 -22.54 -16.40
CA THR A 451 19.75 -23.11 -16.81
C THR A 451 19.86 -24.60 -17.09
N GLN A 452 19.01 -25.42 -16.45
CA GLN A 452 18.94 -26.86 -16.70
C GLN A 452 17.69 -27.23 -17.50
N LEU A 453 17.85 -28.04 -18.56
CA LEU A 453 16.71 -28.66 -19.25
C LEU A 453 16.25 -29.87 -18.42
N ARG A 454 15.01 -29.82 -17.92
CA ARG A 454 14.36 -30.94 -17.21
C ARG A 454 13.36 -31.61 -18.14
N THR A 455 13.36 -32.93 -18.19
CA THR A 455 12.44 -33.72 -19.02
C THR A 455 11.56 -34.60 -18.14
N PHE A 456 10.26 -34.56 -18.38
CA PHE A 456 9.24 -35.33 -17.68
C PHE A 456 8.55 -36.26 -18.67
N VAL A 457 8.28 -37.50 -18.26
CA VAL A 457 7.51 -38.47 -19.05
C VAL A 457 6.15 -38.63 -18.41
N ILE A 458 5.14 -38.00 -19.00
CA ILE A 458 3.75 -38.07 -18.56
C ILE A 458 3.13 -39.36 -19.09
N GLY A 459 2.46 -40.13 -18.24
CA GLY A 459 1.83 -41.41 -18.61
C GLY A 459 2.76 -42.61 -18.46
N ALA A 460 3.85 -42.46 -17.68
CA ALA A 460 4.77 -43.54 -17.39
C ALA A 460 4.16 -44.60 -16.45
N SER A 461 3.27 -44.17 -15.53
CA SER A 461 2.60 -45.07 -14.58
C SER A 461 1.21 -45.52 -15.06
N VAL A 462 0.51 -44.69 -15.83
CA VAL A 462 -0.81 -44.97 -16.41
C VAL A 462 -0.81 -44.49 -17.86
N ALA A 463 -1.02 -45.41 -18.80
CA ALA A 463 -1.05 -45.07 -20.21
C ALA A 463 -2.12 -44.01 -20.51
N LEU A 464 -1.74 -42.97 -21.24
CA LEU A 464 -2.67 -41.93 -21.66
C LEU A 464 -3.64 -42.49 -22.72
N ALA A 465 -4.92 -42.16 -22.59
CA ALA A 465 -5.93 -42.53 -23.56
C ALA A 465 -5.67 -41.79 -24.89
N PRO A 466 -5.78 -42.47 -26.04
CA PRO A 466 -5.59 -41.85 -27.35
C PRO A 466 -6.73 -40.86 -27.66
N ASN A 467 -6.39 -39.76 -28.36
CA ASN A 467 -7.26 -38.65 -28.73
C ASN A 467 -7.87 -37.88 -27.55
N THR A 468 -7.29 -37.99 -26.35
CA THR A 468 -7.73 -37.26 -25.16
C THR A 468 -6.88 -36.00 -24.98
N ALA A 469 -7.55 -34.89 -24.63
CA ALA A 469 -6.88 -33.65 -24.30
C ALA A 469 -6.46 -33.66 -22.83
N TYR A 470 -5.16 -33.54 -22.59
CA TYR A 470 -4.58 -33.47 -21.24
C TYR A 470 -4.11 -32.06 -20.95
N TYR A 471 -4.42 -31.58 -19.74
CA TYR A 471 -3.80 -30.38 -19.20
C TYR A 471 -2.68 -30.82 -18.28
N SER A 472 -1.50 -30.25 -18.48
CA SER A 472 -0.34 -30.46 -17.62
C SER A 472 0.05 -29.14 -16.97
N LYS A 473 0.47 -29.23 -15.71
CA LYS A 473 0.96 -28.12 -14.91
C LYS A 473 2.33 -28.48 -14.34
N ILE A 474 3.34 -27.69 -14.66
CA ILE A 474 4.66 -27.75 -14.05
C ILE A 474 4.68 -26.73 -12.91
N SER A 475 4.96 -27.18 -11.68
CA SER A 475 5.16 -26.32 -10.51
C SER A 475 6.62 -26.39 -10.10
N CYS A 476 7.35 -25.29 -10.21
CA CYS A 476 8.74 -25.21 -9.75
C CYS A 476 8.83 -24.37 -8.47
N VAL A 477 9.56 -24.89 -7.49
CA VAL A 477 9.94 -24.18 -6.27
C VAL A 477 11.43 -23.90 -6.33
N TRP A 478 11.81 -22.65 -6.12
CA TRP A 478 13.22 -22.28 -6.02
C TRP A 478 13.58 -21.86 -4.60
N ASN A 479 14.75 -22.32 -4.15
CA ASN A 479 15.36 -22.12 -2.84
C ASN A 479 14.69 -22.84 -1.64
N PRO A 480 15.01 -24.12 -1.38
CA PRO A 480 14.51 -24.85 -0.21
C PRO A 480 15.10 -24.36 1.13
N ALA A 481 16.09 -23.44 1.13
CA ALA A 481 16.76 -22.99 2.34
C ALA A 481 16.10 -21.79 3.04
N ASP A 482 15.17 -21.07 2.38
CA ASP A 482 14.40 -20.00 2.98
C ASP A 482 12.89 -20.32 2.93
N PRO A 483 12.28 -20.79 4.03
CA PRO A 483 10.86 -21.13 4.08
C PRO A 483 9.93 -19.93 3.87
N ASN A 484 10.44 -18.69 3.85
CA ASN A 484 9.66 -17.47 3.63
C ASN A 484 9.78 -16.92 2.20
N ALA A 485 10.71 -17.43 1.38
CA ALA A 485 10.93 -17.00 0.01
C ALA A 485 10.39 -18.02 -1.01
N VAL A 486 9.10 -18.35 -0.93
CA VAL A 486 8.50 -19.25 -1.92
C VAL A 486 8.11 -18.45 -3.16
N SER A 487 9.05 -18.25 -4.08
CA SER A 487 8.70 -17.95 -5.47
C SER A 487 8.25 -19.24 -6.14
N ARG A 488 6.97 -19.32 -6.50
CA ARG A 488 6.38 -20.44 -7.23
C ARG A 488 6.17 -20.04 -8.68
N GLU A 489 6.72 -20.81 -9.60
CA GLU A 489 6.39 -20.68 -11.02
C GLU A 489 5.47 -21.84 -11.42
N ASP A 490 4.27 -21.50 -11.89
CA ASP A 490 3.28 -22.44 -12.39
C ASP A 490 3.11 -22.25 -13.90
N ILE A 491 3.50 -23.25 -14.70
CA ILE A 491 3.36 -23.22 -16.15
C ILE A 491 2.34 -24.28 -16.56
N ALA A 492 1.33 -23.87 -17.32
CA ALA A 492 0.27 -24.76 -17.79
C ALA A 492 0.24 -24.85 -19.32
N GLY A 493 -0.02 -26.05 -19.83
CA GLY A 493 -0.12 -26.33 -21.25
C GLY A 493 -1.06 -27.50 -21.50
N SER A 494 -1.59 -27.57 -22.72
CA SER A 494 -2.49 -28.64 -23.16
C SER A 494 -1.90 -29.39 -24.34
N PHE A 495 -2.02 -30.71 -24.36
CA PHE A 495 -1.69 -31.54 -25.52
C PHE A 495 -2.79 -32.57 -25.77
N THR A 496 -2.85 -33.09 -26.99
CA THR A 496 -3.75 -34.17 -27.37
C THR A 496 -2.90 -35.33 -27.85
N THR A 497 -3.14 -36.52 -27.33
CA THR A 497 -2.51 -37.76 -27.81
C THR A 497 -3.06 -38.04 -29.21
N SER A 498 -2.27 -37.85 -30.27
CA SER A 498 -2.73 -38.19 -31.62
C SER A 498 -2.41 -39.66 -31.89
N GLY A 499 -3.42 -40.41 -32.37
CA GLY A 499 -3.20 -41.78 -32.88
C GLY A 499 -2.36 -41.83 -34.17
N ASP A 500 -2.09 -40.66 -34.76
CA ASP A 500 -1.26 -40.45 -35.96
C ASP A 500 -0.17 -39.40 -35.67
N THR A 501 0.99 -39.52 -36.31
CA THR A 501 2.28 -38.88 -36.00
C THR A 501 2.36 -37.35 -36.15
N GLU A 502 1.23 -36.62 -36.18
CA GLU A 502 1.21 -35.16 -36.42
C GLU A 502 0.81 -34.35 -35.17
N LEU A 503 1.79 -33.69 -34.55
CA LEU A 503 1.62 -32.74 -33.44
C LEU A 503 0.87 -31.48 -33.89
N ARG A 504 -0.29 -31.20 -33.30
CA ARG A 504 -0.97 -29.89 -33.42
C ARG A 504 -1.15 -29.25 -32.05
N ALA A 505 -0.34 -28.23 -31.75
CA ALA A 505 -0.57 -27.36 -30.61
C ALA A 505 -1.85 -26.53 -30.85
N ARG A 506 -2.94 -26.84 -30.15
CA ARG A 506 -4.14 -25.98 -30.11
C ARG A 506 -4.06 -25.03 -28.92
N ARG A 507 -4.30 -23.74 -29.16
CA ARG A 507 -4.57 -22.77 -28.09
C ARG A 507 -5.82 -23.23 -27.32
N PRO A 508 -5.86 -23.10 -25.97
CA PRO A 508 -7.06 -23.37 -25.21
C PRO A 508 -8.19 -22.46 -25.70
N THR A 509 -9.28 -23.08 -26.15
CA THR A 509 -10.54 -22.37 -26.40
C THR A 509 -11.38 -22.51 -25.14
N PRO A 510 -11.92 -21.43 -24.53
CA PRO A 510 -12.68 -21.57 -23.30
C PRO A 510 -13.98 -22.33 -23.55
N GLU A 511 -14.19 -23.44 -22.84
CA GLU A 511 -15.50 -24.08 -22.74
C GLU A 511 -16.44 -23.22 -21.89
N ARG A 512 -17.67 -23.03 -22.39
CA ARG A 512 -18.75 -22.33 -21.70
C ARG A 512 -19.18 -23.12 -20.45
N ARG A 513 -19.17 -22.47 -19.29
CA ARG A 513 -20.04 -22.83 -18.16
C ARG A 513 -21.03 -21.70 -17.92
#